data_AF-A0A2S1YK63-F1
#
_entry.id   AF-A0A2S1YK63-F1
#
_cell.length_a   1.000
_cell.length_b   1.000
_cell.length_c   1.000
_cell.angle_alpha   90.00
_cell.angle_beta   90.00
_cell.angle_gamma   90.00
#
_symmetry.space_group_name_H-M   'P 1'
#
loop_
_entity.id
_entity.type
_entity.pdbx_description
1 polymer ?
#
loop_
_entity_poly.entity_id
_entity_poly.type
_entity_poly.pdbx_seq_one_letter_code
_entity_poly.pdbx_strand_id
1 'polypeptide(L)'
;MRIFNFFNRSAVTCPRCLGKGFVDWEDIIRLKRQLKWVPAPCAYCNATGKAEKEMLSKVAVDCMYLTIDLPESEIEKIKNGDQETIEKGNQRERFVDQLIQFAEQHYLNQNMDAESIANLYLSTEQENAVFSVTKEELIKYVEGVINLKRSEFN
;
A
#
# COMPACT_ATOMS: atom_id res chain seq x y z
N MET A 1 31.59 -30.60 7.16
CA MET A 1 31.09 -29.71 8.22
C MET A 1 30.37 -28.53 7.56
N ARG A 2 29.05 -28.45 7.69
CA ARG A 2 28.28 -27.26 7.27
C ARG A 2 28.27 -26.30 8.45
N ILE A 3 28.97 -25.18 8.30
CA ILE A 3 28.98 -24.10 9.29
C ILE A 3 27.70 -23.29 9.05
N PHE A 4 26.65 -23.59 9.81
CA PHE A 4 25.47 -22.72 9.86
C PHE A 4 25.85 -21.49 10.69
N ASN A 5 26.10 -20.36 10.01
CA ASN A 5 26.16 -19.06 10.66
C ASN A 5 24.75 -18.71 11.14
N PHE A 6 24.46 -19.07 12.39
CA PHE A 6 23.27 -18.61 13.12
C PHE A 6 23.51 -17.15 13.54
N PHE A 7 23.46 -16.25 12.56
CA PHE A 7 23.41 -14.82 12.86
C PHE A 7 22.14 -14.58 13.70
N ASN A 8 22.36 -14.19 14.94
CA ASN A 8 21.32 -13.94 15.93
C ASN A 8 20.50 -12.72 15.46
N ARG A 9 19.49 -12.97 14.63
CA ARG A 9 18.56 -11.93 14.13
C ARG A 9 17.75 -11.45 15.33
N SER A 10 18.25 -10.39 16.00
CA SER A 10 17.54 -9.78 17.12
C SER A 10 16.19 -9.25 16.63
N ALA A 11 15.14 -10.01 16.92
CA ALA A 11 13.78 -9.65 16.54
C ALA A 11 13.29 -8.54 17.49
N VAL A 12 12.78 -7.46 16.91
CA VAL A 12 12.18 -6.34 17.64
C VAL A 12 10.67 -6.35 17.48
N THR A 13 9.96 -5.62 18.33
CA THR A 13 8.51 -5.40 18.11
C THR A 13 8.30 -4.78 16.74
N CYS A 14 7.41 -5.38 15.95
CA CYS A 14 7.16 -4.92 14.58
C CYS A 14 6.60 -3.49 14.61
N PRO A 15 7.25 -2.51 13.95
CA PRO A 15 6.78 -1.12 13.95
C PRO A 15 5.56 -0.89 13.05
N ARG A 16 5.29 -1.80 12.09
CA ARG A 16 4.11 -1.69 11.21
C ARG A 16 2.83 -1.92 12.00
N CYS A 17 2.74 -3.04 12.72
CA CYS A 17 1.56 -3.44 13.49
C CYS A 17 1.70 -3.25 15.01
N LEU A 18 2.75 -2.57 15.48
CA LEU A 18 3.05 -2.36 16.90
C LEU A 18 3.05 -3.65 17.75
N GLY A 19 3.42 -4.78 17.15
CA GLY A 19 3.43 -6.09 17.82
C GLY A 19 2.14 -6.89 17.76
N LYS A 20 1.06 -6.37 17.18
CA LYS A 20 -0.25 -7.03 17.10
C LYS A 20 -0.27 -8.25 16.16
N GLY A 21 0.64 -8.30 15.18
CA GLY A 21 0.59 -9.29 14.09
C GLY A 21 -0.49 -8.97 13.03
N PHE A 22 -1.33 -7.98 13.27
CA PHE A 22 -2.39 -7.53 12.39
C PHE A 22 -2.32 -6.00 12.25
N VAL A 23 -2.48 -5.49 11.03
CA VAL A 23 -2.55 -4.05 10.75
C VAL A 23 -4.02 -3.66 10.75
N ASP A 24 -4.43 -2.78 11.67
CA ASP A 24 -5.79 -2.27 11.78
C ASP A 24 -5.91 -0.82 11.26
N TRP A 25 -7.11 -0.25 11.39
CA TRP A 25 -7.36 1.12 10.93
C TRP A 25 -6.53 2.16 11.69
N GLU A 26 -6.28 1.98 12.99
CA GLU A 26 -5.40 2.89 13.72
C GLU A 26 -3.97 2.87 13.17
N ASP A 27 -3.45 1.69 12.82
CA ASP A 27 -2.14 1.58 12.17
C ASP A 27 -2.10 2.23 10.79
N ILE A 28 -3.14 2.02 9.98
CA ILE A 28 -3.26 2.58 8.63
C ILE A 28 -3.26 4.11 8.70
N ILE A 29 -4.02 4.70 9.62
CA ILE A 29 -4.06 6.16 9.84
C ILE A 29 -2.69 6.66 10.32
N ARG A 30 -2.11 6.01 11.34
CA ARG A 30 -0.79 6.39 11.89
C ARG A 30 0.31 6.36 10.83
N LEU A 31 0.26 5.40 9.90
CA LEU A 31 1.23 5.24 8.82
C LEU A 31 0.88 6.05 7.56
N LYS A 32 -0.23 6.82 7.58
CA LYS A 32 -0.71 7.61 6.44
C LYS A 32 -0.95 6.77 5.18
N ARG A 33 -1.57 5.60 5.37
CA ARG A 33 -1.88 4.63 4.31
C ARG A 33 -3.36 4.47 4.02
N GLN A 34 -4.19 5.43 4.43
CA GLN A 34 -5.59 5.52 4.01
C GLN A 34 -5.67 5.47 2.47
N LEU A 35 -6.72 4.84 1.93
CA LEU A 35 -6.94 4.59 0.48
C LEU A 35 -5.89 3.69 -0.20
N LYS A 36 -4.80 3.33 0.48
CA LYS A 36 -3.74 2.44 -0.03
C LYS A 36 -3.81 1.05 0.59
N TRP A 37 -4.17 0.98 1.87
CA TRP A 37 -4.25 -0.25 2.65
C TRP A 37 -5.64 -0.50 3.20
N VAL A 38 -5.91 -1.78 3.45
CA VAL A 38 -7.05 -2.27 4.23
C VAL A 38 -6.53 -3.12 5.39
N PRO A 39 -7.30 -3.26 6.49
CA PRO A 39 -6.89 -4.09 7.61
C PRO A 39 -6.64 -5.54 7.19
N ALA A 40 -5.50 -6.09 7.60
CA ALA A 40 -5.06 -7.42 7.20
C ALA A 40 -3.95 -7.94 8.13
N PRO A 41 -3.65 -9.25 8.10
CA PRO A 41 -2.45 -9.79 8.70
C PRO A 41 -1.19 -9.04 8.24
N CYS A 42 -0.27 -8.78 9.16
CA CYS A 42 0.86 -7.91 8.90
C CYS A 42 1.93 -8.63 8.05
N ALA A 43 1.97 -8.36 6.75
CA ALA A 43 2.97 -8.92 5.82
C ALA A 43 4.43 -8.63 6.23
N TYR A 44 4.66 -7.46 6.84
CA TYR A 44 5.99 -7.01 7.28
C TYR A 44 6.64 -7.98 8.29
N CYS A 45 5.87 -8.40 9.30
CA CYS A 45 6.33 -9.36 10.30
C CYS A 45 5.79 -10.78 10.08
N ASN A 46 5.14 -11.05 8.94
CA ASN A 46 4.42 -12.30 8.70
C ASN A 46 3.48 -12.68 9.85
N ALA A 47 2.67 -11.72 10.30
CA ALA A 47 1.73 -11.85 11.42
C ALA A 47 2.32 -12.26 12.80
N THR A 48 3.63 -12.32 12.96
CA THR A 48 4.26 -12.70 14.25
C THR A 48 4.27 -11.59 15.30
N GLY A 49 4.04 -10.33 14.89
CA GLY A 49 4.27 -9.15 15.73
C GLY A 49 5.75 -8.81 15.93
N LYS A 50 6.68 -9.55 15.31
CA LYS A 50 8.12 -9.35 15.45
C LYS A 50 8.78 -9.14 14.09
N ALA A 51 9.57 -8.07 13.98
CA ALA A 51 10.33 -7.77 12.77
C ALA A 51 11.82 -8.00 13.00
N GLU A 52 12.52 -8.45 11.97
CA GLU A 52 13.97 -8.56 12.02
C GLU A 52 14.58 -7.16 11.96
N LYS A 53 15.55 -6.87 12.86
CA LYS A 53 16.17 -5.55 12.92
C LYS A 53 16.81 -5.12 11.60
N GLU A 54 17.40 -6.06 10.88
CA GLU A 54 18.02 -5.82 9.57
C GLU A 54 16.99 -5.35 8.52
N MET A 55 15.79 -5.92 8.55
CA MET A 55 14.71 -5.56 7.63
C MET A 55 14.32 -4.07 7.75
N LEU A 56 14.38 -3.50 8.97
CA LEU A 56 14.07 -2.09 9.21
C LEU A 56 15.00 -1.12 8.47
N SER A 57 16.20 -1.55 8.09
CA SER A 57 17.15 -0.72 7.33
C SER A 57 16.96 -0.82 5.82
N LYS A 58 16.19 -1.80 5.34
CA LYS A 58 16.04 -2.15 3.92
C LYS A 58 14.67 -1.80 3.37
N VAL A 59 13.63 -1.99 4.21
CA VAL A 59 12.24 -1.85 3.79
C VAL A 59 11.58 -0.80 4.67
N ALA A 60 10.95 0.18 4.03
CA ALA A 60 10.16 1.16 4.75
C ALA A 60 8.99 0.47 5.47
N VAL A 61 8.72 0.87 6.73
CA VAL A 61 7.65 0.31 7.55
C VAL A 61 6.29 0.42 6.86
N ASP A 62 6.13 1.42 6.03
CA ASP A 62 4.91 1.80 5.32
C ASP A 62 4.95 1.40 3.83
N CYS A 63 5.91 0.58 3.39
CA CYS A 63 6.03 0.09 2.01
C CYS A 63 4.72 -0.53 1.52
N MET A 64 4.07 0.12 0.55
CA MET A 64 2.72 -0.22 0.11
C MET A 64 2.64 -1.60 -0.54
N TYR A 65 3.67 -1.96 -1.29
CA TYR A 65 3.69 -3.16 -2.12
C TYR A 65 3.89 -4.46 -1.32
N LEU A 66 4.43 -4.38 -0.10
CA LEU A 66 4.60 -5.56 0.76
C LEU A 66 3.26 -5.98 1.37
N THR A 67 2.51 -6.81 0.63
CA THR A 67 1.20 -7.36 1.02
C THR A 67 1.26 -8.88 1.19
N ILE A 68 0.23 -9.46 1.82
CA ILE A 68 0.15 -10.91 2.06
C ILE A 68 -0.21 -11.72 0.81
N ASP A 69 -0.77 -11.06 -0.21
CA ASP A 69 -1.22 -11.72 -1.44
C ASP A 69 -0.08 -11.89 -2.46
N LEU A 70 1.09 -11.31 -2.17
CA LEU A 70 2.27 -11.53 -3.00
C LEU A 70 2.79 -12.97 -2.85
N PRO A 71 3.33 -13.57 -3.92
CA PRO A 71 4.08 -14.80 -3.80
C PRO A 71 5.20 -14.69 -2.77
N GLU A 72 5.46 -15.75 -2.02
CA GLU A 72 6.50 -15.79 -0.98
C GLU A 72 7.86 -15.34 -1.52
N SER A 73 8.21 -15.74 -2.75
CA SER A 73 9.44 -15.33 -3.43
C SER A 73 9.55 -13.81 -3.65
N GLU A 74 8.45 -13.12 -3.96
CA GLU A 74 8.45 -11.65 -4.11
C GLU A 74 8.51 -10.97 -2.74
N ILE A 75 7.84 -11.52 -1.73
CA ILE A 75 7.94 -11.04 -0.34
C ILE A 75 9.40 -11.11 0.13
N GLU A 76 10.10 -12.22 -0.12
CA GLU A 76 11.50 -12.39 0.26
C GLU A 76 12.42 -11.40 -0.46
N LYS A 77 12.22 -11.16 -1.76
CA LYS A 77 12.97 -10.14 -2.52
C LYS A 77 12.84 -8.77 -1.88
N ILE A 78 11.60 -8.35 -1.58
CA ILE A 78 11.35 -7.06 -0.90
C ILE A 78 12.06 -7.03 0.44
N LYS A 79 11.87 -8.06 1.29
CA LYS A 79 12.49 -8.14 2.63
C LYS A 79 14.02 -8.08 2.59
N ASN A 80 14.62 -8.60 1.52
CA ASN A 80 16.06 -8.60 1.31
C ASN A 80 16.60 -7.31 0.68
N GLY A 81 15.74 -6.36 0.29
CA GLY A 81 16.15 -5.09 -0.30
C GLY A 81 16.40 -5.16 -1.81
N ASP A 82 15.75 -6.09 -2.52
CA ASP A 82 15.88 -6.18 -3.97
C ASP A 82 15.36 -4.90 -4.65
N GLN A 83 16.26 -4.19 -5.33
CA GLN A 83 15.97 -2.85 -5.83
C GLN A 83 14.95 -2.86 -6.98
N GLU A 84 14.93 -3.91 -7.80
CA GLU A 84 13.99 -4.01 -8.92
C GLU A 84 12.56 -4.22 -8.41
N THR A 85 12.36 -5.17 -7.49
CA THR A 85 11.03 -5.40 -6.90
C THR A 85 10.56 -4.20 -6.07
N ILE A 86 11.47 -3.54 -5.34
CA ILE A 86 11.13 -2.30 -4.61
C ILE A 86 10.69 -1.20 -5.58
N GLU A 87 11.39 -1.02 -6.70
CA GLU A 87 11.04 0.02 -7.67
C GLU A 87 9.70 -0.25 -8.36
N LYS A 88 9.37 -1.52 -8.67
CA LYS A 88 8.02 -1.89 -9.13
C LYS A 88 6.95 -1.51 -8.12
N GLY A 89 7.23 -1.74 -6.83
CA GLY A 89 6.36 -1.31 -5.74
C GLY A 89 6.16 0.21 -5.70
N ASN A 90 7.24 0.97 -5.84
CA ASN A 90 7.21 2.44 -5.88
C ASN A 90 6.42 2.97 -7.08
N GLN A 91 6.53 2.33 -8.24
CA GLN A 91 5.77 2.70 -9.44
C GLN A 91 4.27 2.47 -9.23
N ARG A 92 3.89 1.34 -8.61
CA ARG A 92 2.50 1.07 -8.24
C ARG A 92 1.97 2.10 -7.24
N GLU A 93 2.80 2.48 -6.27
CA GLU A 93 2.43 3.50 -5.30
C GLU A 93 2.20 4.88 -5.94
N ARG A 94 3.10 5.30 -6.84
CA ARG A 94 2.92 6.54 -7.61
C ARG A 94 1.65 6.53 -8.46
N PHE A 95 1.33 5.41 -9.09
CA PHE A 95 0.09 5.25 -9.84
C PHE A 95 -1.15 5.48 -8.95
N VAL A 96 -1.17 4.85 -7.78
CA VAL A 96 -2.27 5.02 -6.82
C VAL A 96 -2.36 6.48 -6.34
N ASP A 97 -1.23 7.12 -6.06
CA ASP A 97 -1.20 8.54 -5.67
C ASP A 97 -1.77 9.46 -6.75
N GLN A 98 -1.43 9.22 -8.02
CA GLN A 98 -1.98 9.97 -9.14
C GLN A 98 -3.49 9.78 -9.28
N LEU A 99 -3.99 8.54 -9.10
CA LEU A 99 -5.42 8.26 -9.13
C LEU A 99 -6.17 8.96 -7.98
N ILE A 100 -5.62 8.93 -6.77
CA ILE A 100 -6.18 9.67 -5.63
C ILE A 100 -6.24 11.16 -5.95
N GLN A 101 -5.12 11.74 -6.40
CA GLN A 101 -5.04 13.16 -6.73
C GLN A 101 -6.05 13.55 -7.82
N PHE A 102 -6.17 12.73 -8.86
CA PHE A 102 -7.14 12.93 -9.94
C PHE A 102 -8.57 12.97 -9.40
N ALA A 103 -8.94 11.98 -8.59
CA ALA A 103 -10.27 11.92 -7.98
C ALA A 103 -10.56 13.10 -7.06
N GLU A 104 -9.60 13.46 -6.19
CA GLU A 104 -9.73 14.59 -5.27
C GLU A 104 -9.94 15.91 -6.02
N GLN A 105 -9.14 16.19 -7.05
CA GLN A 105 -9.23 17.43 -7.81
C GLN A 105 -10.58 17.59 -8.51
N HIS A 106 -11.09 16.53 -9.13
CA HIS A 106 -12.36 16.58 -9.85
C HIS A 106 -13.55 16.62 -8.90
N TYR A 107 -13.47 15.95 -7.75
CA TYR A 107 -14.48 16.08 -6.71
C TYR A 107 -14.52 17.50 -6.13
N LEU A 108 -13.39 18.05 -5.71
CA LEU A 108 -13.34 19.32 -4.99
C LEU A 108 -13.59 20.54 -5.89
N ASN A 109 -13.06 20.53 -7.13
CA ASN A 109 -13.10 21.72 -7.99
C ASN A 109 -14.30 21.70 -8.96
N GLN A 110 -14.81 20.52 -9.30
CA GLN A 110 -15.86 20.35 -10.32
C GLN A 110 -17.13 19.70 -9.75
N ASN A 111 -17.14 19.35 -8.45
CA ASN A 111 -18.27 18.71 -7.77
C ASN A 111 -18.79 17.45 -8.49
N MET A 112 -17.86 16.69 -9.11
CA MET A 112 -18.19 15.46 -9.83
C MET A 112 -18.44 14.30 -8.87
N ASP A 113 -19.36 13.41 -9.23
CA ASP A 113 -19.57 12.14 -8.53
C ASP A 113 -18.57 11.06 -8.98
N ALA A 114 -18.57 9.92 -8.28
CA ALA A 114 -17.60 8.86 -8.53
C ALA A 114 -17.71 8.23 -9.91
N GLU A 115 -18.93 8.07 -10.44
CA GLU A 115 -19.13 7.52 -11.77
C GLU A 115 -18.61 8.47 -12.85
N SER A 116 -18.89 9.76 -12.72
CA SER A 116 -18.42 10.79 -13.67
C SER A 116 -16.89 10.87 -13.70
N ILE A 117 -16.25 10.82 -12.54
CA ILE A 117 -14.78 10.83 -12.42
C ILE A 117 -14.19 9.54 -13.02
N ALA A 118 -14.77 8.38 -12.74
CA ALA A 118 -14.30 7.11 -13.28
C ALA A 118 -14.41 7.08 -14.81
N ASN A 119 -15.54 7.53 -15.38
CA ASN A 119 -15.72 7.64 -16.82
C ASN A 119 -14.70 8.61 -17.44
N LEU A 120 -14.44 9.75 -16.80
CA LEU A 120 -13.45 10.71 -17.27
C LEU A 120 -12.05 10.09 -17.33
N TYR A 121 -11.60 9.48 -16.23
CA TYR A 121 -10.31 8.80 -16.16
C TYR A 121 -10.16 7.73 -17.25
N LEU A 122 -11.21 6.92 -17.48
CA LEU A 122 -11.19 5.89 -18.52
C LEU A 122 -11.07 6.50 -19.92
N SER A 123 -11.68 7.66 -20.16
CA SER A 123 -11.66 8.32 -21.46
C SER A 123 -10.40 9.15 -21.76
N THR A 124 -9.63 9.57 -20.74
CA THR A 124 -8.47 10.47 -20.92
C THR A 124 -7.14 9.83 -20.52
N GLU A 125 -7.12 8.98 -19.50
CA GLU A 125 -5.87 8.48 -18.89
C GLU A 125 -5.64 6.98 -19.11
N GLN A 126 -6.67 6.19 -19.41
CA GLN A 126 -6.56 4.71 -19.43
C GLN A 126 -5.56 4.18 -20.45
N GLU A 127 -5.45 4.78 -21.64
CA GLU A 127 -4.49 4.35 -22.67
C GLU A 127 -3.03 4.47 -22.20
N ASN A 128 -2.75 5.38 -21.26
CA ASN A 128 -1.41 5.62 -20.72
C ASN A 128 -1.21 4.99 -19.33
N ALA A 129 -2.24 4.34 -18.77
CA ALA A 129 -2.19 3.78 -17.43
C ALA A 129 -1.27 2.55 -17.38
N VAL A 130 -0.31 2.56 -16.45
CA VAL A 130 0.61 1.43 -16.20
C VAL A 130 -0.14 0.19 -15.69
N PHE A 131 -1.30 0.38 -15.07
CA PHE A 131 -2.14 -0.69 -14.54
C PHE A 131 -3.57 -0.53 -15.06
N SER A 132 -4.16 -1.63 -15.53
CA SER A 132 -5.58 -1.67 -15.89
C SER A 132 -6.44 -1.82 -14.63
N VAL A 133 -7.59 -1.17 -14.65
CA VAL A 133 -8.62 -1.28 -13.61
C VAL A 133 -9.97 -1.40 -14.32
N THR A 134 -10.87 -2.22 -13.78
CA THR A 134 -12.24 -2.27 -14.32
C THR A 134 -12.98 -0.99 -13.96
N LYS A 135 -14.02 -0.63 -14.73
CA LYS A 135 -14.84 0.54 -14.43
C LYS A 135 -15.45 0.43 -13.03
N GLU A 136 -15.93 -0.75 -12.67
CA GLU A 136 -16.59 -1.01 -11.39
C GLU A 136 -15.63 -0.86 -10.20
N GLU A 137 -14.39 -1.35 -10.32
CA GLU A 137 -13.36 -1.16 -9.30
C GLU A 137 -12.96 0.30 -9.17
N LEU A 138 -12.84 1.00 -10.31
CA LEU A 138 -12.48 2.41 -10.34
C LEU A 138 -13.55 3.28 -9.66
N ILE A 139 -14.83 3.05 -9.95
CA ILE A 139 -15.94 3.76 -9.30
C ILE A 139 -15.85 3.59 -7.79
N LYS A 140 -15.77 2.34 -7.30
CA LYS A 140 -15.66 2.05 -5.85
C LYS A 140 -14.45 2.72 -5.22
N TYR A 141 -13.32 2.74 -5.93
CA TYR A 141 -12.12 3.40 -5.44
C TYR A 141 -12.33 4.91 -5.29
N VAL A 142 -12.87 5.56 -6.31
CA VAL A 142 -13.19 6.99 -6.30
C VAL A 142 -14.21 7.33 -5.21
N GLU A 143 -15.25 6.50 -5.02
CA GLU A 143 -16.18 6.66 -3.89
C GLU A 143 -15.45 6.67 -2.54
N GLY A 144 -14.47 5.77 -2.37
CA GLY A 144 -13.60 5.75 -1.18
C GLY A 144 -12.85 7.06 -0.98
N VAL A 145 -12.27 7.62 -2.06
CA VAL A 145 -11.56 8.92 -2.02
C VAL A 145 -12.52 10.05 -1.61
N ILE A 146 -13.68 10.14 -2.27
CA ILE A 146 -14.71 11.16 -1.98
C ILE A 146 -15.16 11.08 -0.52
N ASN A 147 -15.43 9.87 -0.02
CA ASN A 147 -15.90 9.66 1.35
C ASN A 147 -14.84 10.08 2.37
N LEU A 148 -13.57 9.76 2.14
CA LEU A 148 -12.48 10.21 3.00
C LEU A 148 -12.41 11.75 3.02
N LYS A 149 -12.45 12.41 1.86
CA LYS A 149 -12.43 13.88 1.79
C LYS A 149 -13.62 14.52 2.47
N ARG A 150 -14.82 13.99 2.27
CA ARG A 150 -16.01 14.50 2.97
C ARG A 150 -15.86 14.42 4.49
N SER A 151 -15.22 13.39 5.02
CA SER A 151 -14.96 13.26 6.47
C SER A 151 -13.90 14.23 7.00
N GLU A 152 -13.03 14.79 6.15
CA GLU A 152 -12.05 15.81 6.55
C GLU A 152 -12.68 17.21 6.68
N PHE A 153 -13.83 17.45 6.07
CA PHE A 153 -14.55 18.74 6.09
C PHE A 153 -15.74 18.79 7.07
N ASN A 154 -16.10 17.66 7.68
CA ASN A 154 -17.18 17.55 8.68
C ASN A 154 -16.61 17.47 10.09
#